data_AF-A0A376REI7-F1
#
_entry.id   AF-A0A376REI7-F1
#
_cell.length_a   1.000
_cell.length_b   1.000
_cell.length_c   1.000
_cell.angle_alpha   90.00
_cell.angle_beta   90.00
_cell.angle_gamma   90.00
#
_symmetry.space_group_name_H-M   'P 1'
#
loop_
_entity.id
_entity.type
_entity.pdbx_description
1 polymer ?
#
loop_
_entity_poly.entity_id
_entity_poly.type
_entity_poly.pdbx_seq_one_letter_code
_entity_poly.pdbx_strand_id
1 'polypeptide(L)' 'MTENIHKHRILILDFGSQYTQLVARRVRELGVYCELWAWM' A
#
# COMPACT_ATOMS: atom_id res chain seq x y z
N MET A 1 9.29 -14.35 -18.33
CA MET A 1 9.37 -12.89 -18.14
C MET A 1 9.15 -12.61 -16.68
N THR A 2 10.18 -12.16 -15.96
CA THR A 2 10.08 -11.85 -14.53
C THR A 2 9.34 -10.52 -14.39
N GLU A 3 8.09 -10.57 -13.91
CA GLU A 3 7.33 -9.35 -13.67
C GLU A 3 8.03 -8.50 -12.59
N ASN A 4 8.36 -7.28 -12.98
CA ASN A 4 9.06 -6.34 -12.10
C ASN A 4 8.04 -5.79 -11.10
N ILE A 5 7.98 -6.38 -9.91
CA ILE A 5 7.05 -5.96 -8.84
C ILE A 5 7.23 -4.48 -8.46
N HIS A 6 8.41 -3.91 -8.69
CA HIS A 6 8.68 -2.49 -8.45
C HIS A 6 7.96 -1.53 -9.40
N LYS A 7 7.38 -2.02 -10.52
CA LYS A 7 6.46 -1.24 -11.36
C LYS A 7 5.03 -1.23 -10.82
N HIS A 8 4.68 -2.17 -9.94
CA HIS A 8 3.33 -2.33 -9.41
C HIS A 8 3.15 -1.44 -8.18
N ARG A 9 2.23 -0.49 -8.30
CA ARG A 9 1.83 0.41 -7.20
C ARG A 9 0.72 -0.28 -6.44
N ILE A 10 0.81 -0.28 -5.11
CA ILE A 10 -0.25 -0.84 -4.26
C ILE A 10 -1.22 0.27 -3.87
N LEU A 11 -2.51 0.07 -4.13
CA LEU A 11 -3.57 0.95 -3.64
C LEU A 11 -4.18 0.34 -2.37
N ILE A 12 -4.16 1.08 -1.28
CA ILE A 12 -4.78 0.71 0.00
C ILE A 12 -6.03 1.56 0.18
N LEU A 13 -7.20 0.90 0.19
CA LEU A 13 -8.48 1.53 0.47
C LEU A 13 -8.79 1.42 1.96
N ASP A 14 -8.92 2.57 2.62
CA ASP A 14 -9.23 2.68 4.03
C ASP A 14 -10.73 2.86 4.25
N PHE A 15 -11.37 1.85 4.83
CA PHE A 15 -12.78 1.89 5.24
C PHE A 15 -12.97 2.28 6.71
N GLY A 16 -11.95 2.89 7.34
CA GLY A 16 -11.94 3.25 8.76
C GLY A 16 -11.29 2.20 9.64
N SER A 17 -10.38 1.39 9.10
CA SER A 17 -9.63 0.41 9.89
C SER A 17 -8.57 1.12 10.73
N GLN A 18 -8.47 0.75 12.01
CA GLN A 18 -7.44 1.27 12.93
C GLN A 18 -6.02 0.93 12.48
N TYR A 19 -5.86 -0.01 11.55
CA TYR A 19 -4.57 -0.57 11.14
C TYR A 19 -4.14 -0.15 9.73
N THR A 20 -4.93 0.59 8.97
CA THR A 20 -4.64 0.94 7.58
C THR A 20 -3.28 1.65 7.43
N GLN A 21 -2.92 2.52 8.37
CA GLN A 21 -1.61 3.18 8.39
C GLN A 21 -0.45 2.22 8.70
N LEU A 22 -0.66 1.20 9.54
CA LEU A 22 0.36 0.20 9.83
C LEU A 22 0.63 -0.67 8.60
N VAL A 23 -0.42 -1.03 7.85
CA VAL A 23 -0.29 -1.76 6.58
C VAL A 23 0.54 -0.94 5.58
N ALA A 24 0.19 0.34 5.39
CA ALA A 24 0.95 1.23 4.50
C ALA A 24 2.42 1.40 4.93
N ARG A 25 2.69 1.49 6.24
CA ARG A 25 4.05 1.54 6.78
C ARG A 25 4.84 0.29 6.42
N ARG A 26 4.28 -0.91 6.62
CA ARG A 26 4.94 -2.17 6.28
C ARG A 26 5.24 -2.29 4.79
N VAL A 27 4.33 -1.87 3.93
CA VAL A 27 4.54 -1.87 2.48
C VAL A 27 5.71 -0.96 2.08
N ARG A 28 5.81 0.23 2.68
CA ARG A 28 6.93 1.16 2.43
C ARG A 28 8.26 0.67 3.00
N GLU A 29 8.25 0.01 4.15
CA GLU A 29 9.44 -0.64 4.73
C GLU A 29 10.03 -1.72 3.80
N LEU A 30 9.19 -2.35 2.97
CA LEU A 30 9.60 -3.31 1.94
C LEU A 30 10.10 -2.64 0.64
N GLY A 31 10.17 -1.31 0.59
CA GLY A 31 10.60 -0.56 -0.59
C GLY A 31 9.58 -0.56 -1.73
N VAL A 32 8.31 -0.87 -1.45
CA VAL A 32 7.22 -0.85 -2.44
C VAL A 32 6.42 0.44 -2.28
N TYR A 33 6.13 1.09 -3.40
CA TYR A 33 5.30 2.30 -3.41
C TYR A 33 3.83 1.95 -3.18
N CYS A 34 3.18 2.67 -2.25
CA CYS A 34 1.75 2.53 -2.01
C CYS A 34 1.03 3.88 -1.81
N GLU A 35 -0.19 3.94 -2.32
CA GLU A 35 -1.15 5.02 -2.12
C GLU A 35 -2.20 4.59 -1.11
N LEU A 36 -2.58 5.49 -0.20
CA LEU A 36 -3.61 5.25 0.81
C LEU A 36 -4.76 6.22 0.57
N TRP A 37 -5.93 5.68 0.26
CA TRP A 37 -7.14 6.44 -0.04
C TRP A 37 -8.18 6.14 1.03
N ALA A 38 -8.65 7.18 1.71
CA ALA A 38 -9.80 7.07 2.60
C ALA A 38 -11.08 6.98 1.78
N TRP A 39 -11.98 6.07 2.16
CA TRP A 39 -13.30 5.93 1.55
C TRP A 39 -14.26 7.08 1.91
N MET A 40 -13.85 8.00 2.80
CA MET A 40 -14.66 9.11 3.29
C MET A 40 -13.99 10.47 3.04
#